data_AF-A0A963TXC8-F1
#
_entry.id   AF-A0A963TXC8-F1
#
_cell.length_a   1.000
_cell.length_b   1.000
_cell.length_c   1.000
_cell.angle_alpha   90.00
_cell.angle_beta   90.00
_cell.angle_gamma   90.00
#
_symmetry.space_group_name_H-M   'P 1'
#
loop_
_entity.id
_entity.type
_entity.pdbx_description
1 polymer ?
#
loop_
_entity_poly.entity_id
_entity_poly.type
_entity_poly.pdbx_seq_one_letter_code
_entity_poly.pdbx_strand_id
1 'polypeptide(L)'
;MKTYTAKPAEIEKKWILIDAEGVVLGRLATIVANRLRGKHKPTFTPHMDMGDNVIVINADKVQMTGNKRADKRYYWHTGYPGGIKFRTAEQVLDGAHPERVVIKAVERMITRNRLGKLQMTHLRVYAGADHPHEAQAPEVLDVKSMNPKNSRSA
;
A
#
# COMPACT_ATOMS: atom_id res chain seq x y z
N MET A 1 -8.07 -28.59 23.37
CA MET A 1 -7.63 -27.18 23.40
C MET A 1 -8.19 -26.47 22.16
N LYS A 2 -8.83 -25.29 22.30
CA LYS A 2 -9.40 -24.56 21.16
C LYS A 2 -8.47 -23.41 20.76
N THR A 3 -8.26 -23.21 19.47
CA THR A 3 -7.48 -22.09 18.93
C THR A 3 -8.23 -20.78 19.16
N TYR A 4 -7.51 -19.72 19.53
CA TYR A 4 -8.08 -18.39 19.70
C TYR A 4 -8.69 -17.87 18.39
N THR A 5 -9.85 -17.24 18.47
CA THR A 5 -10.53 -16.56 17.36
C THR A 5 -10.98 -15.21 17.87
N ALA A 6 -10.54 -14.14 17.21
CA ALA A 6 -10.84 -12.78 17.63
C ALA A 6 -12.34 -12.46 17.48
N LYS A 7 -12.91 -11.76 18.46
CA LYS A 7 -14.26 -11.21 18.38
C LYS A 7 -14.23 -9.82 17.75
N PRO A 8 -15.30 -9.37 17.05
CA PRO A 8 -15.34 -8.03 16.47
C PRO A 8 -15.05 -6.90 17.47
N ALA A 9 -15.52 -7.04 18.71
CA ALA A 9 -15.34 -6.03 19.77
C ALA A 9 -13.90 -5.91 20.28
N GLU A 10 -13.06 -6.92 20.05
CA GLU A 10 -11.64 -6.93 20.49
C GLU A 10 -10.71 -6.35 19.41
N ILE A 11 -11.25 -5.95 18.25
CA ILE A 11 -10.45 -5.47 17.13
C ILE A 11 -10.19 -3.97 17.28
N GLU A 12 -8.97 -3.65 17.70
CA GLU A 12 -8.46 -2.29 17.66
C GLU A 12 -7.70 -2.02 16.36
N LYS A 13 -8.10 -0.97 15.66
CA LYS A 13 -7.45 -0.51 14.42
C LYS A 13 -6.65 0.75 14.69
N LYS A 14 -5.33 0.65 14.57
CA LYS A 14 -4.46 1.82 14.67
C LYS A 14 -4.44 2.59 13.36
N TRP A 15 -4.02 3.85 13.44
CA TRP A 15 -3.67 4.65 12.27
C TRP A 15 -2.16 4.70 12.16
N ILE A 16 -1.64 4.31 10.99
CA ILE A 16 -0.21 4.24 10.73
C ILE A 16 0.12 5.21 9.60
N LEU A 17 1.13 6.06 9.80
CA LEU A 17 1.68 6.94 8.79
C LEU A 17 3.00 6.38 8.26
N ILE A 18 3.16 6.31 6.95
CA ILE A 18 4.38 5.85 6.29
C ILE A 18 4.82 6.87 5.24
N ASP A 19 6.06 7.33 5.36
CA ASP A 19 6.72 8.13 4.34
C ASP A 19 7.32 7.22 3.24
N ALA A 20 6.87 7.41 2.00
CA ALA A 20 7.33 6.65 0.84
C ALA A 20 8.57 7.24 0.15
N GLU A 21 9.02 8.44 0.54
CA GLU A 21 10.14 9.13 -0.10
C GLU A 21 11.41 8.29 -0.07
N GLY A 22 11.99 7.95 -1.22
CA GLY A 22 13.25 7.18 -1.24
C GLY A 22 13.11 5.69 -0.87
N VAL A 23 11.89 5.20 -0.63
CA VAL A 23 11.63 3.79 -0.30
C VAL A 23 11.34 2.99 -1.56
N VAL A 24 11.88 1.77 -1.64
CA VAL A 24 11.64 0.85 -2.77
C VAL A 24 10.18 0.39 -2.79
N LEU A 25 9.46 0.66 -3.89
CA LEU A 25 8.02 0.41 -4.07
C LEU A 25 7.55 -0.97 -3.59
N GLY A 26 8.22 -2.04 -4.03
CA GLY A 26 7.79 -3.40 -3.70
C GLY A 26 7.95 -3.74 -2.21
N ARG A 27 8.97 -3.19 -1.56
CA ARG A 27 9.24 -3.41 -0.13
C ARG A 27 8.24 -2.66 0.73
N LEU A 28 7.99 -1.39 0.36
CA LEU A 28 6.93 -0.58 0.94
C LEU A 28 5.58 -1.30 0.85
N ALA A 29 5.18 -1.70 -0.35
CA ALA A 29 3.88 -2.33 -0.59
C ALA A 29 3.69 -3.61 0.22
N THR A 30 4.75 -4.40 0.43
CA THR A 30 4.68 -5.64 1.23
C THR A 30 4.39 -5.35 2.70
N ILE A 31 5.04 -4.34 3.26
CA ILE A 31 4.84 -3.94 4.66
C ILE A 31 3.44 -3.36 4.83
N VAL A 32 3.03 -2.49 3.92
CA VAL A 32 1.67 -1.92 3.89
C VAL A 32 0.60 -3.03 3.81
N ALA A 33 0.75 -3.99 2.89
CA ALA A 33 -0.21 -5.08 2.76
C ALA A 33 -0.29 -5.97 4.01
N ASN A 34 0.83 -6.22 4.70
CA ASN A 34 0.85 -6.96 5.96
C ASN A 34 0.14 -6.21 7.10
N ARG A 35 0.28 -4.87 7.14
CA ARG A 35 -0.41 -4.01 8.10
C ARG A 35 -1.91 -3.95 7.82
N LEU A 36 -2.32 -3.74 6.56
CA LEU A 36 -3.73 -3.75 6.13
C LEU A 36 -4.43 -5.10 6.38
N ARG A 37 -3.70 -6.21 6.33
CA ARG A 37 -4.24 -7.53 6.67
C ARG A 37 -4.25 -7.84 8.16
N GLY A 38 -3.50 -7.09 8.98
CA GLY A 38 -3.33 -7.37 10.40
C GLY A 38 -2.37 -8.53 10.71
N LYS A 39 -1.60 -9.01 9.73
CA LYS A 39 -0.67 -10.16 9.89
C LYS A 39 0.49 -9.92 10.87
N HIS A 40 0.73 -8.66 11.22
CA HIS A 40 1.72 -8.28 12.20
C HIS A 40 1.21 -8.44 13.65
N LYS A 41 -0.11 -8.62 13.85
CA LYS A 41 -0.72 -8.86 15.16
C LYS A 41 -0.70 -10.37 15.46
N PRO A 42 -0.35 -10.78 16.70
CA PRO A 42 -0.34 -12.19 17.09
C PRO A 42 -1.76 -12.81 17.12
N THR A 43 -2.80 -11.97 17.22
CA THR A 43 -4.22 -12.35 17.23
C THR A 43 -4.82 -12.57 15.83
N PHE A 44 -3.98 -12.74 14.80
CA PHE A 44 -4.40 -12.81 13.41
C PHE A 44 -5.47 -13.89 13.16
N THR A 45 -6.65 -13.47 12.71
CA THR A 45 -7.77 -14.34 12.35
C THR A 45 -8.14 -14.12 10.88
N PRO A 46 -7.98 -15.11 9.99
CA PRO A 46 -8.05 -14.91 8.53
C PRO A 46 -9.37 -14.39 7.97
N HIS A 47 -10.49 -14.67 8.64
CA HIS A 47 -11.83 -14.31 8.17
C HIS A 47 -12.31 -12.95 8.71
N MET A 48 -11.52 -12.31 9.59
CA MET A 48 -11.86 -11.06 10.26
C MET A 48 -10.99 -9.91 9.74
N ASP A 49 -11.55 -8.70 9.71
CA ASP A 49 -10.84 -7.48 9.32
C ASP A 49 -10.19 -6.80 10.52
N MET A 50 -8.94 -7.17 10.80
CA MET A 50 -8.17 -6.70 11.96
C MET A 50 -6.90 -5.94 11.61
N GLY A 51 -6.81 -5.49 10.36
CA GLY A 51 -5.74 -4.61 9.90
C GLY A 51 -5.82 -3.22 10.49
N ASP A 52 -4.75 -2.45 10.26
CA ASP A 52 -4.68 -1.05 10.62
C ASP A 52 -5.06 -0.16 9.43
N ASN A 53 -5.45 1.08 9.73
CA ASN A 53 -5.55 2.14 8.73
C ASN A 53 -4.14 2.59 8.36
N VAL A 54 -3.81 2.58 7.07
CA VAL A 54 -2.47 2.97 6.61
C VAL A 54 -2.58 4.20 5.73
N ILE A 55 -1.87 5.25 6.11
CA ILE A 55 -1.66 6.46 5.34
C ILE A 55 -0.25 6.41 4.76
N VAL A 56 -0.14 6.57 3.45
CA VAL A 56 1.14 6.71 2.75
C VAL A 56 1.23 8.11 2.18
N ILE A 57 2.32 8.83 2.50
CA ILE A 57 2.64 10.17 1.96
C ILE A 57 3.86 10.09 1.06
N ASN A 58 4.11 11.14 0.26
CA ASN A 58 5.21 11.23 -0.72
C ASN A 58 5.22 10.05 -1.71
N ALA A 59 4.05 9.63 -2.16
CA ALA A 59 3.92 8.47 -3.07
C ALA A 59 4.54 8.72 -4.45
N ASP A 60 4.71 9.99 -4.85
CA ASP A 60 5.39 10.44 -6.06
C ASP A 60 6.91 10.17 -6.02
N LYS A 61 7.51 10.22 -4.84
CA LYS A 61 8.96 10.03 -4.61
C LYS A 61 9.36 8.58 -4.30
N VAL A 62 8.48 7.62 -4.61
CA VAL A 62 8.77 6.20 -4.41
C VAL A 62 9.85 5.73 -5.39
N GLN A 63 10.76 4.87 -4.90
CA GLN A 63 11.89 4.39 -5.69
C GLN A 63 11.57 3.10 -6.44
N MET A 64 11.97 3.07 -7.71
CA MET A 64 11.94 1.88 -8.56
C MET A 64 13.36 1.55 -9.01
N THR A 65 13.84 0.35 -8.68
CA THR A 65 15.20 -0.09 -8.99
C THR A 65 15.39 -0.41 -10.47
N GLY A 66 16.53 -0.03 -11.07
CA GLY A 66 16.86 -0.31 -12.47
C GLY A 66 15.92 0.39 -13.46
N ASN A 67 15.84 -0.10 -14.70
CA ASN A 67 15.03 0.52 -15.77
C ASN A 67 13.51 0.33 -15.62
N LYS A 68 13.05 -0.14 -14.46
CA LYS A 68 11.63 -0.44 -14.21
C LYS A 68 10.73 0.79 -14.34
N ARG A 69 11.25 1.99 -14.11
CA ARG A 69 10.47 3.24 -14.26
C ARG A 69 9.99 3.39 -15.71
N ALA A 70 10.88 3.19 -16.68
CA ALA A 70 10.56 3.25 -18.11
C ALA A 70 9.85 1.98 -18.63
N ASP A 71 10.31 0.80 -18.23
CA ASP A 71 9.88 -0.47 -18.84
C ASP A 71 8.55 -1.00 -18.29
N LYS A 72 8.19 -0.65 -17.04
CA LYS A 72 7.02 -1.22 -16.39
C LYS A 72 5.74 -0.62 -16.97
N ARG A 73 5.00 -1.40 -17.74
CA ARG A 73 3.72 -1.00 -18.33
C ARG A 73 2.53 -1.43 -17.47
N TYR A 74 1.62 -0.48 -17.24
CA TYR A 74 0.30 -0.69 -16.66
C TYR A 74 -0.74 -0.71 -17.78
N TYR A 75 -1.26 -1.90 -18.07
CA TYR A 75 -2.28 -2.10 -19.09
C TYR A 75 -3.69 -1.97 -18.52
N TRP A 76 -4.61 -1.44 -19.34
CA TRP A 76 -6.05 -1.56 -19.14
C TRP A 76 -6.75 -1.71 -20.48
N HIS A 77 -7.96 -2.27 -20.46
CA HIS A 77 -8.78 -2.48 -21.66
C HIS A 77 -10.04 -1.62 -21.57
N THR A 78 -10.45 -1.02 -22.68
CA THR A 78 -11.63 -0.16 -22.75
C THR A 78 -12.94 -0.94 -22.98
N GLY A 79 -12.87 -2.19 -23.42
CA GLY A 79 -14.02 -3.05 -23.71
C GLY A 79 -14.31 -3.22 -25.21
N TYR A 80 -13.75 -2.36 -26.06
CA TYR A 80 -13.91 -2.40 -27.52
C TYR A 80 -12.76 -3.17 -28.21
N PRO A 81 -12.96 -3.73 -29.42
CA PRO A 81 -11.88 -4.32 -30.23
C PRO A 81 -10.73 -3.33 -30.43
N GLY A 82 -9.48 -3.81 -30.25
CA GLY A 82 -8.29 -2.94 -30.30
C GLY A 82 -8.14 -1.98 -29.11
N GLY A 83 -8.98 -2.12 -28.08
CA GLY A 83 -9.11 -1.19 -26.96
C GLY A 83 -8.06 -1.32 -25.85
N ILE A 84 -6.93 -1.98 -26.11
CA ILE A 84 -5.83 -2.12 -25.13
C ILE A 84 -5.02 -0.83 -25.06
N LYS A 85 -4.92 -0.26 -23.86
CA LYS A 85 -4.14 0.94 -23.58
C LYS A 85 -3.11 0.63 -22.50
N PHE A 86 -2.02 1.38 -22.49
CA PHE A 86 -1.01 1.27 -21.45
C PHE A 86 -0.41 2.62 -21.10
N ARG A 87 0.17 2.69 -19.89
CA ARG A 87 1.06 3.76 -19.43
C ARG A 87 2.28 3.14 -18.78
N THR A 88 3.45 3.75 -18.93
CA THR A 88 4.65 3.35 -18.20
C THR A 88 4.56 3.81 -16.73
N ALA A 89 5.36 3.24 -15.84
CA ALA A 89 5.39 3.66 -14.44
C ALA A 89 5.84 5.12 -14.32
N GLU A 90 6.82 5.52 -15.13
CA GLU A 90 7.25 6.90 -15.31
C GLU A 90 6.08 7.83 -15.60
N GLN A 91 5.30 7.54 -16.64
CA GLN A 91 4.13 8.35 -17.02
C GLN A 91 3.04 8.43 -15.94
N VAL A 92 2.96 7.44 -15.04
CA VAL A 92 2.00 7.47 -13.93
C VAL A 92 2.54 8.29 -12.77
N LEU A 93 3.83 8.13 -12.43
CA LEU A 93 4.49 8.89 -11.35
C LEU A 93 4.60 10.38 -11.68
N ASP A 94 4.93 10.72 -12.93
CA ASP A 94 5.10 12.11 -13.35
C ASP A 94 3.77 12.75 -13.81
N GLY A 95 2.69 11.97 -13.79
CA GLY A 95 1.37 12.38 -14.24
C GLY A 95 0.49 12.93 -13.11
N ALA A 96 -0.81 13.05 -13.42
CA ALA A 96 -1.80 13.59 -12.48
C ALA A 96 -2.12 12.69 -11.27
N HIS A 97 -1.69 11.41 -11.29
CA HIS A 97 -2.10 10.41 -10.30
C HIS A 97 -0.96 9.46 -9.88
N PRO A 98 0.13 9.96 -9.27
CA PRO A 98 1.25 9.14 -8.81
C PRO A 98 0.82 8.07 -7.78
N GLU A 99 -0.20 8.35 -6.97
CA GLU A 99 -0.73 7.45 -5.94
C GLU A 99 -1.13 6.08 -6.49
N ARG A 100 -1.51 6.01 -7.78
CA ARG A 100 -1.94 4.77 -8.43
C ARG A 100 -0.84 3.73 -8.49
N VAL A 101 0.43 4.12 -8.54
CA VAL A 101 1.56 3.18 -8.57
C VAL A 101 1.62 2.38 -7.27
N VAL A 102 1.53 3.08 -6.13
CA VAL A 102 1.53 2.47 -4.79
C VAL A 102 0.25 1.68 -4.56
N ILE A 103 -0.92 2.24 -4.89
CA ILE A 103 -2.21 1.56 -4.74
C ILE A 103 -2.21 0.25 -5.53
N LYS A 104 -1.77 0.26 -6.80
CA LYS A 104 -1.71 -0.96 -7.64
C LYS A 104 -0.69 -1.98 -7.13
N ALA A 105 0.40 -1.53 -6.53
CA ALA A 105 1.39 -2.42 -5.92
C ALA A 105 0.78 -3.15 -4.71
N VAL A 106 0.10 -2.41 -3.82
CA VAL A 106 -0.55 -2.97 -2.62
C VAL A 106 -1.76 -3.82 -2.98
N GLU A 107 -2.61 -3.38 -3.92
CA GLU A 107 -3.80 -4.11 -4.38
C GLU A 107 -3.44 -5.53 -4.86
N ARG A 108 -2.30 -5.68 -5.53
CA ARG A 108 -1.83 -6.99 -6.01
C ARG A 108 -1.27 -7.90 -4.91
N MET A 109 -1.04 -7.38 -3.70
CA MET A 109 -0.58 -8.13 -2.53
C MET A 109 -1.72 -8.53 -1.59
N ILE A 110 -2.92 -7.96 -1.76
CA ILE A 110 -4.12 -8.32 -1.02
C ILE A 110 -4.89 -9.43 -1.73
N THR A 111 -5.51 -10.32 -0.94
CA THR A 111 -6.34 -11.41 -1.46
C THR A 111 -7.57 -10.84 -2.18
N ARG A 112 -7.86 -11.32 -3.39
CA ARG A 112 -8.99 -10.84 -4.21
C ARG A 112 -10.31 -11.47 -3.76
N ASN A 113 -10.83 -11.01 -2.62
CA ASN A 113 -12.14 -11.40 -2.11
C ASN A 113 -12.88 -10.18 -1.53
N ARG A 114 -14.10 -10.38 -0.98
CA ARG A 114 -14.89 -9.30 -0.37
C ARG A 114 -14.13 -8.64 0.80
N LEU A 115 -13.45 -9.44 1.62
CA LEU A 115 -12.65 -8.96 2.74
C LEU A 115 -11.46 -8.11 2.27
N GLY A 116 -10.76 -8.52 1.22
CA GLY A 116 -9.65 -7.77 0.65
C GLY A 116 -10.07 -6.44 0.04
N LYS A 117 -11.27 -6.38 -0.56
CA LYS A 117 -11.85 -5.10 -0.99
C LYS A 117 -12.09 -4.15 0.19
N LEU A 118 -12.59 -4.68 1.31
CA LEU A 118 -12.73 -3.92 2.55
C LEU A 118 -11.37 -3.47 3.12
N GLN A 119 -10.37 -4.35 3.14
CA GLN A 119 -9.03 -3.99 3.60
C GLN A 119 -8.40 -2.86 2.77
N MET A 120 -8.65 -2.86 1.45
CA MET A 120 -8.18 -1.78 0.58
C MET A 120 -8.83 -0.42 0.88
N THR A 121 -10.02 -0.36 1.50
CA THR A 121 -10.63 0.93 1.87
C THR A 121 -9.90 1.62 3.02
N HIS A 122 -9.10 0.86 3.79
CA HIS A 122 -8.31 1.39 4.91
C HIS A 122 -6.96 1.95 4.47
N LEU A 123 -6.61 1.79 3.19
CA LEU A 123 -5.41 2.37 2.58
C LEU A 123 -5.73 3.77 2.04
N ARG A 124 -4.97 4.76 2.50
CA ARG A 124 -4.98 6.13 1.99
C ARG A 124 -3.60 6.46 1.45
N VAL A 125 -3.52 6.94 0.22
CA VAL A 125 -2.25 7.26 -0.44
C VAL A 125 -2.33 8.68 -0.97
N TYR A 126 -1.36 9.50 -0.59
CA TYR A 126 -1.23 10.89 -0.99
C TYR A 126 0.05 11.07 -1.80
N ALA A 127 -0.04 11.90 -2.83
CA ALA A 127 1.10 12.27 -3.65
C ALA A 127 2.11 13.07 -2.83
N GLY A 128 1.66 14.14 -2.16
CA GLY A 128 2.52 15.01 -1.35
C GLY A 128 2.73 14.54 0.09
N ALA A 129 3.35 15.41 0.88
CA ALA A 129 3.65 15.18 2.29
C ALA A 129 2.42 15.33 3.20
N ASP A 130 1.43 16.11 2.77
CA ASP A 130 0.28 16.45 3.60
C ASP A 130 -0.85 15.42 3.50
N HIS A 131 -1.56 15.23 4.62
CA HIS A 131 -2.76 14.42 4.69
C HIS A 131 -3.84 15.07 5.57
N PRO A 132 -5.15 14.92 5.27
CA PRO A 132 -6.23 15.53 6.04
C PRO A 132 -6.55 14.80 7.37
N HIS A 133 -5.77 13.78 7.75
CA HIS A 133 -6.10 12.84 8.83
C HIS A 133 -5.39 13.12 10.17
N GLU A 134 -5.00 14.36 10.44
CA GLU A 134 -4.29 14.74 11.67
C GLU A 134 -5.09 14.43 12.94
N ALA A 135 -6.42 14.59 12.90
CA ALA A 135 -7.31 14.32 14.03
C ALA A 135 -7.30 12.85 14.51
N GLN A 136 -6.77 11.94 13.69
CA GLN A 136 -6.67 10.51 14.01
C GLN A 136 -5.37 10.13 14.70
N ALA A 137 -4.45 11.08 14.91
CA ALA A 137 -3.16 10.91 15.56
C ALA A 137 -2.38 9.67 15.08
N PRO A 138 -2.01 9.60 13.78
CA PRO A 138 -1.38 8.42 13.21
C PRO A 138 0.03 8.19 13.79
N GLU A 139 0.35 6.93 14.10
CA GLU A 139 1.66 6.49 14.55
C GLU A 139 2.61 6.38 13.35
N VAL A 140 3.76 7.06 13.42
CA VAL A 140 4.75 7.03 12.34
C VAL A 140 5.49 5.69 12.35
N LEU A 141 5.39 4.96 11.25
CA LEU A 141 6.16 3.73 11.03
C LEU A 141 7.30 4.00 10.05
N ASP A 142 8.52 4.07 10.58
CA ASP A 142 9.71 4.22 9.76
C ASP A 142 10.08 2.91 9.06
N VAL A 143 9.76 2.82 7.77
CA VAL A 143 10.07 1.67 6.92
C VAL A 143 11.54 1.65 6.49
N LYS A 144 12.22 2.81 6.46
CA LYS A 144 13.61 2.91 5.96
C LYS A 144 14.58 2.21 6.90
N SER A 145 14.46 2.46 8.20
CA SER A 145 15.35 1.89 9.22
C SER A 145 15.18 0.38 9.44
N MET A 146 14.01 -0.20 9.11
CA MET A 146 13.76 -1.63 9.31
C MET A 146 14.72 -2.54 8.52
N ASN A 147 15.17 -2.12 7.35
CA ASN A 147 16.08 -2.91 6.53
C ASN A 147 16.88 -2.00 5.58
N PRO A 148 18.21 -2.15 5.47
CA PRO A 148 19.03 -1.34 4.57
C PRO A 148 18.67 -1.51 3.09
N LYS A 149 17.94 -2.57 2.71
CA LYS A 149 17.46 -2.76 1.33
C LYS A 149 16.18 -1.98 1.03
N ASN A 150 15.55 -1.34 2.03
CA ASN A 150 14.31 -0.59 1.88
C ASN A 150 14.56 0.80 1.29
N SER A 151 15.69 1.43 1.62
CA SER A 151 16.23 2.58 0.90
C SER A 151 17.38 2.10 0.00
N ARG A 152 17.23 2.27 -1.31
CA ARG A 152 18.37 2.16 -2.23
C ARG A 152 18.48 3.48 -2.94
N SER A 153 19.67 4.08 -2.91
CA SER A 153 20.05 5.07 -3.91
C SER A 153 20.05 4.36 -5.26
N ALA A 154 19.41 4.98 -6.25
CA ALA A 154 19.43 4.50 -7.62
C ALA A 154 20.86 4.54 -8.17
#